data_AF-S9SCP5-F1
#
_entry.id   AF-S9SCP5-F1
#
_cell.length_a   1.000
_cell.length_b   1.000
_cell.length_c   1.000
_cell.angle_alpha   90.00
_cell.angle_beta   90.00
_cell.angle_gamma   90.00
#
_symmetry.space_group_name_H-M   'P 1'
#
loop_
_entity.id
_entity.type
_entity.pdbx_description
1 polymer ?
#
loop_
_entity_poly.entity_id
_entity_poly.type
_entity_poly.pdbx_seq_one_letter_code
_entity_poly.pdbx_strand_id
1 'polypeptide(L)'
;MTISKRFVLVCLALVAAAAGPVAAEEKVGSRIFVETAFPPTTAELKAAHKWAPELFSEAEAAGRPVTVRVARSGRTLMISLESVAICDRVRACPLLVFRDITKSPVYRGGAFQNLILDYRDGSTWLILRVWDSVTECRISDVAKAICRPVTPPSGP
;
A
#
# COMPACT_ATOMS: atom_id res chain seq x y z
N MET A 1 -21.11 -61.32 -27.60
CA MET A 1 -21.51 -59.96 -27.99
C MET A 1 -20.41 -59.00 -27.57
N THR A 2 -19.63 -58.55 -28.55
CA THR A 2 -18.39 -57.79 -28.40
C THR A 2 -18.74 -56.31 -28.34
N ILE A 3 -18.93 -55.78 -27.13
CA ILE A 3 -19.23 -54.35 -26.92
C ILE A 3 -17.97 -53.53 -27.17
N SER A 4 -17.84 -53.15 -28.42
CA SER A 4 -17.24 -51.94 -28.98
C SER A 4 -16.29 -51.14 -28.06
N LYS A 5 -14.99 -51.43 -28.16
CA LYS A 5 -13.86 -50.62 -27.64
C LYS A 5 -13.80 -49.16 -28.15
N ARG A 6 -14.76 -48.73 -28.98
CA ARG A 6 -14.82 -47.37 -29.55
C ARG A 6 -15.44 -46.33 -28.62
N PHE A 7 -16.17 -46.73 -27.58
CA PHE A 7 -16.85 -45.78 -26.70
C PHE A 7 -15.95 -45.18 -25.60
N VAL A 8 -14.85 -45.85 -25.24
CA VAL A 8 -13.96 -45.36 -24.17
C VAL A 8 -13.05 -44.22 -24.65
N LEU A 9 -12.73 -44.18 -25.95
CA LEU A 9 -11.86 -43.14 -26.53
C LEU A 9 -12.56 -41.78 -26.70
N VAL A 10 -13.89 -41.74 -26.75
CA VAL A 10 -14.64 -40.48 -26.95
C VAL A 10 -14.77 -39.70 -25.65
N CYS A 11 -14.85 -40.37 -24.49
CA CYS A 11 -14.94 -39.67 -23.20
C CYS A 11 -13.62 -39.05 -22.75
N LEU A 12 -12.46 -39.57 -23.16
CA LEU A 12 -11.17 -38.97 -22.79
C LEU A 12 -10.83 -37.71 -23.62
N ALA A 13 -11.39 -37.56 -24.83
CA ALA A 13 -11.15 -36.39 -25.66
C ALA A 13 -11.94 -35.15 -25.21
N LEU A 14 -13.07 -35.33 -24.53
CA LEU A 14 -13.93 -34.23 -24.08
C LEU A 14 -13.48 -33.56 -22.77
N VAL A 15 -12.70 -34.24 -21.93
CA VAL A 15 -12.18 -33.66 -20.67
C VAL A 15 -10.92 -32.81 -20.93
N ALA A 16 -10.17 -33.09 -21.99
CA ALA A 16 -8.98 -32.30 -22.35
C ALA A 16 -9.32 -30.93 -22.99
N ALA A 17 -10.54 -30.76 -23.52
CA ALA A 17 -10.96 -29.53 -24.19
C ALA A 17 -11.52 -28.45 -23.24
N ALA A 18 -11.66 -28.74 -21.94
CA ALA A 18 -12.10 -27.79 -20.92
C ALA A 18 -10.93 -27.11 -20.18
N ALA A 19 -9.68 -27.40 -20.56
CA ALA A 19 -8.54 -26.59 -20.18
C ALA A 19 -8.45 -25.41 -21.15
N GLY A 20 -9.43 -24.49 -21.05
CA GLY A 20 -9.25 -23.16 -21.61
C GLY A 20 -7.93 -22.58 -21.10
N PRO A 21 -7.28 -21.69 -21.85
CA PRO A 21 -6.11 -21.01 -21.33
C PRO A 21 -6.55 -20.37 -20.02
N VAL A 22 -6.03 -20.88 -18.90
CA VAL A 22 -5.89 -20.06 -17.71
C VAL A 22 -4.96 -18.99 -18.21
N ALA A 23 -5.55 -17.90 -18.73
CA ALA A 23 -4.90 -16.63 -18.77
C ALA A 23 -4.57 -16.39 -17.30
N ALA A 24 -3.40 -16.88 -16.89
CA ALA A 24 -2.66 -16.30 -15.81
C ALA A 24 -2.49 -14.87 -16.28
N GLU A 25 -3.47 -14.05 -15.89
CA GLU A 25 -3.39 -12.61 -15.96
C GLU A 25 -2.12 -12.29 -15.20
N GLU A 26 -1.02 -12.17 -15.95
CA GLU A 26 0.23 -11.68 -15.43
C GLU A 26 -0.11 -10.25 -15.02
N LYS A 27 -0.52 -10.07 -13.76
CA LYS A 27 -0.53 -8.78 -13.12
C LYS A 27 0.93 -8.36 -13.01
N VAL A 28 1.46 -7.86 -14.13
CA VAL A 28 2.59 -6.94 -14.14
C VAL A 28 2.26 -5.92 -13.07
N GLY A 29 3.08 -5.88 -12.02
CA GLY A 29 2.71 -5.24 -10.76
C GLY A 29 2.14 -3.84 -10.97
N SER A 30 0.90 -3.62 -10.52
CA SER A 30 0.25 -2.32 -10.70
C SER A 30 0.91 -1.33 -9.75
N ARG A 31 1.73 -0.41 -10.27
CA ARG A 31 2.27 0.70 -9.48
C ARG A 31 1.24 1.83 -9.47
N ILE A 32 0.75 2.18 -8.28
CA ILE A 32 -0.25 3.22 -8.09
C ILE A 32 0.42 4.40 -7.39
N PHE A 33 0.43 5.56 -8.05
CA PHE A 33 0.78 6.82 -7.40
C PHE A 33 -0.35 7.20 -6.45
N VAL A 34 0.01 7.47 -5.21
CA VAL A 34 -0.93 7.75 -4.12
C VAL A 34 -0.89 9.23 -3.78
N GLU A 35 -2.06 9.85 -3.80
CA GLU A 35 -2.25 11.22 -3.35
C GLU A 35 -3.09 11.24 -2.07
N THR A 36 -2.54 11.80 -0.98
CA THR A 36 -3.28 12.08 0.25
C THR A 36 -4.11 13.36 0.07
N ALA A 37 -5.17 13.24 -0.73
CA ALA A 37 -5.97 14.38 -1.17
C ALA A 37 -7.38 14.44 -0.54
N PHE A 38 -7.78 13.42 0.22
CA PHE A 38 -9.14 13.28 0.70
C PHE A 38 -9.29 13.72 2.16
N PRO A 39 -10.44 14.31 2.54
CA PRO A 39 -10.75 14.57 3.94
C PRO A 39 -10.88 13.24 4.73
N PRO A 40 -10.57 13.26 6.04
CA PRO A 40 -10.71 12.10 6.90
C PRO A 40 -12.17 11.88 7.30
N THR A 41 -12.52 10.63 7.51
CA THR A 41 -13.71 10.21 8.26
C THR A 41 -13.45 10.33 9.76
N THR A 42 -14.53 10.26 10.57
CA THR A 42 -14.42 10.24 12.04
C THR A 42 -13.51 9.13 12.56
N ALA A 43 -13.56 7.94 11.93
CA ALA A 43 -12.72 6.81 12.34
C ALA A 43 -11.23 7.09 12.08
N GLU A 44 -10.91 7.72 10.94
CA GLU A 44 -9.55 8.07 10.56
C GLU A 44 -8.98 9.19 11.41
N LEU A 45 -9.79 10.22 11.69
CA LEU A 45 -9.38 11.28 12.60
C LEU A 45 -9.11 10.72 14.00
N LYS A 46 -9.99 9.84 14.51
CA LYS A 46 -9.78 9.17 15.80
C LYS A 46 -8.51 8.32 15.80
N ALA A 47 -8.23 7.59 14.72
CA ALA A 47 -7.02 6.79 14.59
C ALA A 47 -5.76 7.68 14.56
N ALA A 48 -5.80 8.81 13.87
CA ALA A 48 -4.70 9.78 13.84
C ALA A 48 -4.36 10.27 15.25
N HIS A 49 -5.36 10.76 16.00
CA HIS A 49 -5.15 11.22 17.38
C HIS A 49 -4.67 10.11 18.31
N LYS A 50 -5.16 8.88 18.13
CA LYS A 50 -4.75 7.73 18.95
C LYS A 50 -3.28 7.37 18.74
N TRP A 51 -2.82 7.38 17.49
CA TRP A 51 -1.52 6.79 17.13
C TRP A 51 -0.39 7.81 16.93
N ALA A 52 -0.72 9.10 16.90
CA ALA A 52 0.24 10.19 16.81
C ALA A 52 -0.14 11.41 17.70
N PRO A 53 -0.54 11.21 18.98
CA PRO A 53 -0.99 12.31 19.82
C PRO A 53 0.08 13.39 20.00
N GLU A 54 1.35 12.99 20.05
CA GLU A 54 2.47 13.92 20.20
C GLU A 54 2.58 14.95 19.07
N LEU A 55 2.28 14.54 17.83
CA LEU A 55 2.32 15.44 16.67
C LEU A 55 1.20 16.47 16.72
N PHE A 56 0.03 16.12 17.24
CA PHE A 56 -1.05 17.09 17.46
C PHE A 56 -0.66 18.09 18.55
N SER A 57 -0.13 17.60 19.67
CA SER A 57 0.32 18.47 20.77
C SER A 57 1.46 19.41 20.35
N GLU A 58 2.43 18.92 19.59
CA GLU A 58 3.53 19.74 19.06
C GLU A 58 3.03 20.86 18.15
N ALA A 59 2.12 20.51 17.22
CA ALA A 59 1.58 21.46 16.27
C ALA A 59 0.66 22.51 16.96
N GLU A 60 -0.11 22.09 17.96
CA GLU A 60 -0.93 22.98 18.80
C GLU A 60 -0.07 23.95 19.62
N ALA A 61 1.01 23.47 20.25
CA ALA A 61 1.95 24.31 20.98
C ALA A 61 2.61 25.37 20.09
N ALA A 62 2.78 25.06 18.80
CA ALA A 62 3.28 25.99 17.79
C ALA A 62 2.20 26.94 17.20
N GLY A 63 0.93 26.81 17.58
CA GLY A 63 -0.18 27.59 17.01
C GLY A 63 -0.42 27.29 15.52
N ARG A 64 -0.11 26.06 15.09
CA ARG A 64 -0.18 25.60 13.70
C ARG A 64 -0.88 24.23 13.67
N PRO A 65 -2.22 24.17 13.71
CA PRO A 65 -2.95 22.92 13.85
C PRO A 65 -2.68 21.94 12.71
N VAL A 66 -2.73 20.64 13.02
CA VAL A 66 -2.58 19.55 12.05
C VAL A 66 -3.81 19.46 11.15
N THR A 67 -3.58 19.48 9.84
CA THR A 67 -4.55 19.06 8.83
C THR A 67 -4.35 17.59 8.54
N VAL A 68 -5.39 16.77 8.77
CA VAL A 68 -5.33 15.34 8.47
C VAL A 68 -5.80 15.11 7.03
N ARG A 69 -4.97 14.41 6.24
CA ARG A 69 -5.26 14.06 4.84
C ARG A 69 -5.13 12.58 4.62
N VAL A 70 -5.98 12.02 3.77
CA VAL A 70 -6.11 10.56 3.65
C VAL A 70 -5.97 10.12 2.20
N ALA A 71 -5.36 8.95 2.02
CA ALA A 71 -5.44 8.16 0.79
C ALA A 71 -5.89 6.72 1.12
N ARG A 72 -6.72 6.15 0.25
CA ARG A 72 -7.33 4.83 0.43
C ARG A 72 -7.12 4.02 -0.85
N SER A 73 -6.53 2.84 -0.74
CA SER A 73 -6.33 1.94 -1.89
C SER A 73 -6.44 0.49 -1.46
N GLY A 74 -7.49 -0.18 -1.90
CA GLY A 74 -7.83 -1.54 -1.46
C GLY A 74 -7.91 -1.62 0.06
N ARG A 75 -7.07 -2.46 0.67
CA ARG A 75 -6.97 -2.62 2.14
C ARG A 75 -5.91 -1.71 2.78
N THR A 76 -5.28 -0.82 2.02
CA THR A 76 -4.32 0.15 2.55
C THR A 76 -5.03 1.48 2.82
N LEU A 77 -4.89 1.96 4.04
CA LEU A 77 -5.24 3.32 4.43
C LEU A 77 -3.96 4.07 4.79
N MET A 78 -3.82 5.27 4.28
CA MET A 78 -2.68 6.16 4.54
C MET A 78 -3.21 7.48 5.08
N ILE A 79 -2.67 7.92 6.22
CA ILE A 79 -3.02 9.17 6.87
C ILE A 79 -1.77 10.04 6.94
N SER A 80 -1.80 11.15 6.21
CA SER A 80 -0.81 12.23 6.27
C SER A 80 -1.24 13.26 7.32
N LEU A 81 -0.30 13.68 8.16
CA LEU A 81 -0.49 14.70 9.19
C LEU A 81 0.25 15.97 8.77
N GLU A 82 -0.49 16.93 8.23
CA GLU A 82 0.07 18.10 7.56
C GLU A 82 0.00 19.33 8.46
N SER A 83 1.15 19.79 8.93
CA SER A 83 1.31 21.11 9.52
C SER A 83 2.75 21.58 9.36
N VAL A 84 2.92 22.87 9.09
CA VAL A 84 4.24 23.50 8.98
C VAL A 84 5.09 23.38 10.25
N ALA A 85 4.48 23.05 11.40
CA ALA A 85 5.19 22.84 12.66
C ALA A 85 5.88 21.47 12.73
N ILE A 86 5.29 20.43 12.12
CA ILE A 86 5.74 19.03 12.26
C ILE A 86 6.28 18.43 10.96
N CYS A 87 6.01 19.07 9.82
CA CYS A 87 6.54 18.64 8.54
C CYS A 87 7.97 19.12 8.36
N ASP A 88 8.88 18.19 8.11
CA ASP A 88 10.25 18.49 7.73
C ASP A 88 10.30 18.83 6.23
N ARG A 89 10.89 19.98 5.88
CA ARG A 89 11.03 20.44 4.49
C ARG A 89 11.82 19.49 3.61
N VAL A 90 12.70 18.67 4.20
CA VAL A 90 13.56 17.69 3.55
C VAL A 90 13.00 16.28 3.72
N ARG A 91 12.49 15.93 4.92
CA ARG A 91 12.15 14.54 5.29
C ARG A 91 10.68 14.16 5.18
N ALA A 92 9.77 15.12 4.95
CA ALA A 92 8.32 14.99 4.78
C ALA A 92 7.43 15.38 5.98
N CYS A 93 6.11 15.49 5.72
CA CYS A 93 5.08 15.37 6.73
C CYS A 93 4.97 13.92 7.26
N PRO A 94 4.63 13.74 8.54
CA PRO A 94 4.38 12.43 9.12
C PRO A 94 3.27 11.64 8.42
N LEU A 95 3.51 10.35 8.22
CA LEU A 95 2.63 9.39 7.56
C LEU A 95 2.38 8.19 8.47
N LEU A 96 1.10 7.84 8.62
CA LEU A 96 0.64 6.59 9.22
C LEU A 96 0.03 5.71 8.13
N VAL A 97 0.42 4.43 8.09
CA VAL A 97 -0.16 3.45 7.16
C VAL A 97 -0.80 2.31 7.93
N PHE A 98 -2.03 1.98 7.56
CA PHE A 98 -2.83 0.93 8.17
C PHE A 98 -3.24 -0.11 7.11
N ARG A 99 -3.26 -1.36 7.55
CA ARG A 99 -3.95 -2.46 6.85
C ARG A 99 -5.32 -2.75 7.45
N ASP A 100 -5.51 -2.32 8.69
CA ASP A 100 -6.73 -2.34 9.47
C ASP A 100 -6.63 -1.15 10.44
N ILE A 101 -7.52 -0.17 10.30
CA ILE A 101 -7.49 1.07 11.06
C ILE A 101 -7.75 0.87 12.56
N THR A 102 -8.36 -0.26 12.92
CA THR A 102 -8.64 -0.59 14.32
C THR A 102 -7.39 -1.04 15.09
N LYS A 103 -6.33 -1.42 14.35
CA LYS A 103 -5.05 -1.90 14.87
C LYS A 103 -3.97 -0.81 14.81
N SER A 104 -2.77 -1.14 15.29
CA SER A 104 -1.61 -0.24 15.17
C SER A 104 -1.23 -0.04 13.70
N PRO A 105 -0.72 1.14 13.32
CA PRO A 105 -0.22 1.36 11.98
C PRO A 105 0.96 0.42 11.70
N VAL A 106 0.95 -0.17 10.51
CA VAL A 106 2.06 -1.00 10.02
C VAL A 106 3.28 -0.12 9.71
N TYR A 107 3.08 1.13 9.28
CA TYR A 107 4.16 2.09 9.08
C TYR A 107 3.84 3.40 9.80
N ARG A 108 4.85 3.97 10.48
CA ARG A 108 4.84 5.30 11.07
C ARG A 108 6.19 5.94 10.78
N GLY A 109 6.20 7.02 10.01
CA GLY A 109 7.41 7.69 9.55
C GLY A 109 7.04 8.97 8.80
N GLY A 110 7.84 9.38 7.82
CA GLY A 110 7.54 10.53 6.96
C GLY A 110 7.48 10.12 5.48
N ALA A 111 6.67 10.81 4.68
CA ALA A 111 6.67 10.61 3.23
C ALA A 111 6.31 11.87 2.44
N PHE A 112 7.19 12.32 1.52
CA PHE A 112 6.92 13.45 0.62
C PHE A 112 7.26 13.11 -0.82
N GLN A 113 6.71 13.91 -1.74
CA GLN A 113 6.87 13.93 -3.20
C GLN A 113 6.23 12.77 -3.96
N ASN A 114 6.54 11.50 -3.67
CA ASN A 114 6.01 10.38 -4.44
C ASN A 114 5.81 9.14 -3.57
N LEU A 115 4.56 8.93 -3.14
CA LEU A 115 4.10 7.69 -2.54
C LEU A 115 3.61 6.75 -3.64
N ILE A 116 4.16 5.54 -3.68
CA ILE A 116 3.71 4.51 -4.62
C ILE A 116 3.31 3.27 -3.84
N LEU A 117 2.14 2.74 -4.16
CA LEU A 117 1.79 1.36 -3.80
C LEU A 117 2.13 0.46 -4.98
N ASP A 118 3.02 -0.49 -4.73
CA ASP A 118 3.52 -1.44 -5.71
C ASP A 118 3.05 -2.84 -5.30
N TYR A 119 2.17 -3.43 -6.10
CA TYR A 119 1.62 -4.75 -5.88
C TYR A 119 2.40 -5.76 -6.72
N ARG A 120 3.38 -6.43 -6.11
CA ARG A 120 4.27 -7.39 -6.79
C ARG A 120 4.53 -8.59 -5.90
N ASP A 121 4.76 -9.75 -6.51
CA ASP A 121 5.10 -11.00 -5.83
C ASP A 121 4.09 -11.36 -4.71
N GLY A 122 2.79 -11.14 -4.97
CA GLY A 122 1.71 -11.35 -3.99
C GLY A 122 1.76 -10.42 -2.77
N SER A 123 2.65 -9.44 -2.74
CA SER A 123 2.87 -8.52 -1.62
C SER A 123 2.49 -7.10 -1.98
N THR A 124 2.12 -6.30 -0.96
CA THR A 124 1.96 -4.85 -1.11
C THR A 124 3.21 -4.16 -0.58
N TRP A 125 3.85 -3.36 -1.44
CA TRP A 125 5.00 -2.54 -1.10
C TRP A 125 4.62 -1.06 -1.12
N LEU A 126 5.04 -0.34 -0.09
CA LEU A 126 5.00 1.11 -0.01
C LEU A 126 6.37 1.63 -0.42
N ILE A 127 6.44 2.32 -1.55
CA ILE A 127 7.67 2.96 -2.04
C ILE A 127 7.61 4.42 -1.65
N LEU A 128 8.60 4.84 -0.85
CA LEU A 128 8.80 6.21 -0.40
C LEU A 128 9.96 6.77 -1.21
N ARG A 129 9.72 7.79 -2.03
CA ARG A 129 10.78 8.49 -2.77
C ARG A 129 10.93 9.88 -2.22
N VAL A 130 12.10 10.19 -1.67
CA VAL A 130 12.42 11.50 -1.09
C VAL A 130 13.74 11.94 -1.69
N TRP A 131 13.69 12.94 -2.57
CA TRP A 131 14.85 13.39 -3.35
C TRP A 131 15.51 12.20 -4.08
N ASP A 132 16.79 11.96 -3.82
CA ASP A 132 17.57 10.87 -4.44
C ASP A 132 17.47 9.55 -3.68
N SER A 133 16.71 9.52 -2.57
CA SER A 133 16.54 8.35 -1.72
C SER A 133 15.23 7.63 -2.04
N VAL A 134 15.32 6.32 -2.26
CA VAL A 134 14.15 5.45 -2.38
C VAL A 134 14.18 4.45 -1.24
N THR A 135 13.08 4.34 -0.51
CA THR A 135 12.87 3.31 0.50
C THR A 135 11.69 2.46 0.09
N GLU A 136 11.87 1.14 0.06
CA GLU A 136 10.77 0.20 -0.14
C GLU A 136 10.41 -0.45 1.18
N CYS A 137 9.12 -0.40 1.53
CA CYS A 137 8.59 -0.99 2.73
C CYS A 137 7.57 -2.07 2.36
N ARG A 138 7.80 -3.34 2.72
CA ARG A 138 6.75 -4.36 2.63
C ARG A 138 5.71 -4.08 3.71
N ILE A 139 4.45 -3.91 3.32
CA ILE A 139 3.35 -3.56 4.24
C ILE A 139 2.22 -4.60 4.29
N SER A 140 2.28 -5.65 3.47
CA SER A 140 1.37 -6.81 3.58
C SER A 140 1.95 -7.91 4.46
N ASP A 141 1.06 -8.64 5.13
CA ASP A 141 1.37 -9.85 5.92
C ASP A 141 2.39 -9.63 7.06
N VAL A 142 2.47 -8.40 7.55
CA VAL A 142 3.38 -7.99 8.61
C VAL A 142 2.66 -7.14 9.66
N ALA A 143 3.08 -7.24 10.91
CA ALA A 143 2.60 -6.37 12.00
C ALA A 143 3.22 -4.96 11.92
N LYS A 144 4.46 -4.88 11.42
CA LYS A 144 5.22 -3.65 11.17
C LYS A 144 5.92 -3.75 9.83
N ALA A 145 5.98 -2.63 9.12
CA ALA A 145 6.56 -2.54 7.79
C ALA A 145 8.05 -2.87 7.85
N ILE A 146 8.50 -3.70 6.91
CA ILE A 146 9.93 -4.03 6.76
C ILE A 146 10.47 -3.15 5.64
N CYS A 147 11.24 -2.14 6.03
CA CYS A 147 11.75 -1.11 5.13
C CYS A 147 13.23 -1.31 4.82
N ARG A 148 13.60 -1.09 3.56
CA ARG A 148 15.00 -1.05 3.14
C ARG A 148 15.23 0.11 2.18
N PRO A 149 16.37 0.82 2.28
CA PRO A 149 16.79 1.71 1.22
C PRO A 149 17.05 0.87 -0.03
N VAL A 150 16.68 1.41 -1.19
CA VAL A 150 17.04 0.84 -2.49
C VAL A 150 17.68 1.92 -3.32
N THR A 151 18.68 1.53 -4.09
CA THR A 151 19.18 2.39 -5.15
C THR A 151 18.05 2.55 -6.16
N PRO A 152 17.60 3.78 -6.48
CA PRO A 152 16.68 3.96 -7.59
C PRO A 152 17.31 3.28 -8.82
N PRO A 153 16.54 2.53 -9.62
CA PRO A 153 17.07 2.02 -10.87
C PRO A 153 17.68 3.20 -11.62
N SER A 154 18.95 3.09 -12.01
CA SER A 154 19.58 4.05 -12.91
C SER A 154 18.67 4.16 -14.13
N GLY A 155 17.93 5.26 -14.22
CA GLY A 155 17.05 5.49 -15.35
C GLY A 155 17.88 5.73 -16.62
N PRO A 156 17.29 5.54 -17.80
CA PRO A 156 17.80 6.20 -19.01
C PRO A 156 17.81 7.73 -18.83
#